data_AF-A0A075IGZ1-F1
#
_entry.id   AF-A0A075IGZ1-F1
#
_cell.length_a   1.000
_cell.length_b   1.000
_cell.length_c   1.000
_cell.angle_alpha   90.00
_cell.angle_beta   90.00
_cell.angle_gamma   90.00
#
_symmetry.space_group_name_H-M   'P 1'
#
loop_
_entity.id
_entity.type
_entity.pdbx_description
1 polymer ?
#
loop_
_entity_poly.entity_id
_entity_poly.type
_entity_poly.pdbx_seq_one_letter_code
_entity_poly.pdbx_strand_id
1 'polypeptide(L)'
;MITGTDLYHVMTAVVPLYVAMILAYGSVKWWKIFTPDQCSGINRFVALFAVPLLSFHFISINNPFEMNLRFIAADTLQKIIVLVVLGMWAKVSRRGSLEW
;
A
#
# COMPACT_ATOMS: atom_id res chain seq x y z
N MET A 1 10.65 -21.09 16.18
CA MET A 1 9.84 -20.30 17.13
C MET A 1 10.25 -18.84 16.97
N ILE A 2 9.30 -17.92 16.85
CA ILE A 2 9.59 -16.48 16.74
C ILE A 2 10.22 -16.03 18.05
N THR A 3 11.42 -15.45 17.98
CA THR A 3 12.19 -15.02 19.15
C THR A 3 11.75 -13.60 19.54
N GLY A 4 11.90 -13.20 20.81
CA GLY A 4 11.56 -11.83 21.25
C GLY A 4 12.32 -10.74 20.48
N THR A 5 13.51 -11.05 19.98
CA THR A 5 14.30 -10.18 19.09
C THR A 5 13.64 -9.99 17.73
N ASP A 6 13.04 -11.03 17.15
CA ASP A 6 12.31 -10.92 15.87
C ASP A 6 11.10 -9.99 16.04
N LEU A 7 10.40 -10.08 17.17
CA LEU A 7 9.33 -9.16 17.53
C LEU A 7 9.83 -7.72 17.66
N TYR A 8 10.98 -7.49 18.28
CA TYR A 8 11.57 -6.17 18.39
C TYR A 8 11.91 -5.57 17.02
N HIS A 9 12.50 -6.35 16.11
CA HIS A 9 12.80 -5.90 14.75
C HIS A 9 11.55 -5.57 13.94
N VAL A 10 10.49 -6.37 14.08
CA VAL A 10 9.21 -6.08 13.43
C VAL A 10 8.64 -4.78 13.98
N MET A 11 8.62 -4.61 15.30
CA MET A 11 8.09 -3.41 15.95
C MET A 11 8.87 -2.15 15.56
N THR A 12 10.20 -2.19 15.54
CA THR A 12 11.00 -1.01 15.14
C THR A 12 10.80 -0.63 13.68
N ALA A 13 10.50 -1.59 12.79
CA ALA A 13 10.19 -1.31 11.39
C ALA A 13 8.80 -0.69 11.19
N VAL A 14 7.79 -1.11 11.98
CA VAL A 14 6.39 -0.63 11.80
C VAL A 14 6.06 0.62 12.61
N VAL A 15 6.69 0.84 13.77
CA VAL A 15 6.40 1.98 14.65
C VAL A 15 6.50 3.33 13.93
N PRO A 16 7.55 3.64 13.14
CA PRO A 16 7.64 4.92 12.42
C PRO A 16 6.47 5.16 11.47
N LEU A 17 6.01 4.11 10.79
CA LEU A 17 4.87 4.18 9.87
C LEU A 17 3.58 4.56 10.60
N TYR A 18 3.27 3.86 11.70
CA TYR A 18 2.06 4.12 12.50
C TYR A 18 2.09 5.49 13.17
N VAL A 19 3.26 5.92 13.68
CA VAL A 19 3.42 7.25 14.25
C VAL A 19 3.12 8.32 13.20
N ALA A 20 3.66 8.19 11.98
CA ALA A 20 3.38 9.12 10.90
C ALA A 20 1.89 9.17 10.54
N MET A 21 1.22 8.02 10.46
CA MET A 21 -0.23 7.95 10.17
C MET A 21 -1.08 8.62 11.26
N ILE A 22 -0.76 8.41 12.54
CA ILE A 22 -1.49 9.01 13.66
C ILE A 22 -1.30 10.53 13.68
N LEU A 23 -0.07 11.01 13.45
CA LEU A 23 0.22 12.45 13.37
C LEU A 23 -0.53 13.11 12.21
N ALA A 24 -0.59 12.47 11.04
CA ALA A 24 -1.36 12.95 9.90
C ALA A 24 -2.85 13.06 10.26
N TYR A 25 -3.42 12.02 10.90
CA TYR A 25 -4.82 12.03 11.32
C TYR A 25 -5.12 13.09 12.38
N GLY A 26 -4.26 13.23 13.40
CA GLY A 26 -4.41 14.26 14.44
C GLY A 26 -4.32 15.68 13.88
N SER A 27 -3.43 15.90 12.91
CA SER A 27 -3.27 17.20 12.25
C SER A 27 -4.51 17.64 11.48
N VAL A 28 -5.20 16.70 10.83
CA VAL A 28 -6.46 16.99 10.11
C VAL A 28 -7.62 17.15 11.08
N LYS A 29 -7.75 16.25 12.07
CA LYS A 29 -8.93 16.19 12.95
C LYS A 29 -8.94 17.28 14.03
N TRP A 30 -7.80 17.52 14.69
CA TRP A 30 -7.75 18.39 15.88
C TRP A 30 -7.17 19.77 15.57
N TRP A 31 -6.13 19.85 14.73
CA TRP A 31 -5.49 21.12 14.39
C TRP A 31 -6.02 21.80 13.12
N LYS A 32 -6.81 21.09 12.29
CA LYS A 32 -7.36 21.60 11.00
C LYS A 32 -6.31 22.27 10.10
N ILE A 33 -5.03 21.89 10.20
CA ILE A 33 -3.93 22.50 9.43
C ILE A 33 -4.09 22.20 7.92
N PHE A 34 -4.66 21.04 7.60
CA PHE A 34 -4.93 20.61 6.24
C PHE A 34 -6.43 20.55 5.98
N THR A 35 -6.90 21.25 4.94
CA THR A 35 -8.25 21.07 4.41
C THR A 35 -8.34 19.76 3.62
N PRO A 36 -9.54 19.15 3.52
CA PRO A 36 -9.73 17.89 2.81
C PRO A 36 -9.25 17.94 1.35
N ASP A 37 -9.37 19.09 0.67
CA ASP A 37 -8.85 19.28 -0.68
C ASP A 37 -7.31 19.22 -0.76
N GLN A 38 -6.61 19.73 0.25
CA GLN A 38 -5.14 19.66 0.32
C GLN A 38 -4.67 18.23 0.62
N CYS A 39 -5.38 17.50 1.49
CA CYS A 39 -5.10 16.07 1.72
C CYS A 39 -5.35 15.23 0.46
N SER A 40 -6.40 15.51 -0.30
CA SER A 40 -6.65 14.88 -1.59
C SER A 40 -5.55 15.19 -2.61
N GLY A 41 -5.09 16.45 -2.66
CA GLY A 41 -3.95 16.86 -3.47
C GLY A 41 -2.66 16.12 -3.13
N ILE A 42 -2.34 15.97 -1.83
CA ILE A 42 -1.20 15.19 -1.36
C ILE A 42 -1.34 13.71 -1.74
N ASN A 43 -2.52 13.12 -1.55
CA ASN A 43 -2.74 11.71 -1.89
C ASN A 43 -2.57 11.46 -3.41
N ARG A 44 -3.08 12.39 -4.23
CA ARG A 44 -2.90 12.35 -5.69
C ARG A 44 -1.44 12.53 -6.10
N PHE A 45 -0.69 13.42 -5.44
CA PHE A 45 0.73 13.58 -5.70
C PHE A 45 1.52 12.32 -5.34
N VAL A 46 1.26 11.72 -4.18
CA VAL A 46 1.88 10.47 -3.75
C VAL A 46 1.57 9.35 -4.75
N ALA A 47 0.31 9.20 -5.17
CA ALA A 47 -0.11 8.20 -6.13
C ALA A 47 0.55 8.36 -7.51
N LEU A 48 0.75 9.61 -7.98
CA LEU A 48 1.29 9.89 -9.31
C LEU A 48 2.83 9.89 -9.35
N PHE A 49 3.51 10.33 -8.29
CA PHE A 49 4.95 10.54 -8.30
C PHE A 49 5.71 9.59 -7.37
N ALA A 50 5.32 9.51 -6.10
CA ALA A 50 6.06 8.74 -5.11
C ALA A 50 5.90 7.23 -5.34
N VAL A 51 4.68 6.76 -5.59
CA VAL A 51 4.41 5.32 -5.79
C VAL A 51 5.15 4.75 -7.01
N PRO A 52 5.14 5.39 -8.20
CA PRO A 52 5.90 4.89 -9.35
C PRO A 52 7.42 4.94 -9.13
N LEU A 53 7.96 6.01 -8.53
CA LEU A 53 9.40 6.13 -8.26
C LEU A 53 9.89 5.06 -7.28
N LEU A 54 9.15 4.85 -6.19
CA LEU A 54 9.48 3.82 -5.22
C LEU A 54 9.40 2.42 -5.85
N SER A 55 8.38 2.18 -6.67
CA SER A 55 8.24 0.93 -7.42
C SER A 55 9.43 0.70 -8.36
N PHE A 56 9.85 1.73 -9.10
CA PHE A 56 11.02 1.64 -9.97
C PHE A 56 12.30 1.33 -9.19
N HIS A 57 12.52 1.99 -8.06
CA HIS A 57 13.67 1.75 -7.18
C HIS A 57 13.69 0.31 -6.64
N PHE A 58 12.53 -0.22 -6.22
CA PHE A 58 12.45 -1.62 -5.79
C PHE A 58 12.68 -2.60 -6.93
N ILE A 59 12.13 -2.34 -8.12
CA ILE A 59 12.29 -3.23 -9.28
C ILE A 59 13.72 -3.21 -9.81
N SER A 60 14.38 -2.05 -9.84
CA SER A 60 15.74 -1.91 -10.39
C SER A 60 16.81 -2.58 -9.53
N ILE A 61 16.59 -2.70 -8.22
CA ILE A 61 17.49 -3.36 -7.28
C ILE A 61 17.20 -4.87 -7.20
N ASN A 62 16.01 -5.30 -7.63
CA ASN A 62 15.61 -6.70 -7.56
C ASN A 62 16.05 -7.45 -8.84
N ASN A 63 16.86 -8.49 -8.69
CA ASN A 63 17.30 -9.32 -9.82
C ASN A 63 16.23 -10.39 -10.13
N PRO A 64 15.47 -10.27 -11.23
CA PRO A 64 14.36 -11.19 -11.53
C PRO A 64 14.81 -12.64 -11.80
N PHE A 65 16.10 -12.86 -12.07
CA PHE A 65 16.65 -14.20 -12.36
C PHE A 65 17.02 -15.01 -11.11
N GLU A 66 17.23 -14.36 -9.98
CA GLU A 66 17.51 -14.99 -8.67
C GLU A 66 16.25 -15.14 -7.81
N MET A 67 15.13 -14.60 -8.26
CA MET A 67 13.90 -14.52 -7.49
C MET A 67 13.14 -15.86 -7.49
N ASN A 68 12.60 -16.26 -6.34
CA ASN A 68 11.92 -17.54 -6.19
C ASN A 68 10.66 -17.61 -7.08
N LEU A 69 10.72 -18.39 -8.17
CA LEU A 69 9.63 -18.53 -9.15
C LEU A 69 8.31 -18.96 -8.52
N ARG A 70 8.33 -19.73 -7.42
CA ARG A 70 7.11 -20.12 -6.70
C ARG A 70 6.44 -18.94 -6.01
N PHE A 71 7.23 -18.00 -5.50
CA PHE A 71 6.72 -16.78 -4.87
C PHE A 71 6.09 -15.85 -5.92
N ILE A 72 6.74 -15.70 -7.08
CA ILE A 72 6.18 -14.94 -8.22
C ILE A 72 4.87 -15.58 -8.72
N ALA A 73 4.84 -16.90 -8.86
CA ALA A 73 3.63 -17.61 -9.28
C ALA A 73 2.50 -17.44 -8.25
N ALA A 74 2.81 -17.44 -6.96
CA ALA A 74 1.82 -17.21 -5.91
C ALA A 74 1.27 -15.77 -5.92
N ASP A 75 2.13 -14.75 -6.05
CA ASP A 75 1.72 -13.34 -6.15
C ASP A 75 0.85 -13.08 -7.39
N THR A 76 1.26 -13.62 -8.55
CA THR A 76 0.50 -13.47 -9.80
C THR A 76 -0.87 -14.16 -9.71
N LEU A 77 -0.93 -15.38 -9.18
CA LEU A 77 -2.20 -16.09 -8.96
C LEU A 77 -3.12 -15.32 -8.00
N GLN A 78 -2.58 -14.80 -6.90
CA GLN A 78 -3.34 -14.01 -5.92
C GLN A 78 -3.90 -12.74 -6.54
N LYS A 79 -3.10 -12.00 -7.33
CA LYS A 79 -3.58 -10.82 -8.07
C LYS A 79 -4.67 -11.16 -9.08
N ILE A 80 -4.55 -12.26 -9.81
CA ILE A 80 -5.57 -12.71 -10.77
C ILE A 80 -6.89 -13.01 -10.04
N ILE A 81 -6.86 -13.72 -8.92
CA ILE A 81 -8.06 -14.03 -8.12
C ILE A 81 -8.75 -12.74 -7.67
N VAL A 82 -7.99 -11.78 -7.12
CA VAL A 82 -8.55 -10.48 -6.69
C VAL A 82 -9.18 -9.73 -7.85
N LEU A 83 -8.52 -9.68 -9.02
CA LEU A 83 -9.07 -9.03 -10.22
C LEU A 83 -10.35 -9.71 -10.72
N VAL A 84 -10.43 -11.04 -10.67
CA VAL A 84 -11.65 -11.78 -11.03
C VAL A 84 -12.78 -11.43 -10.08
N VAL A 85 -12.53 -11.44 -8.76
CA VAL A 85 -13.55 -11.08 -7.75
C VAL A 85 -14.03 -9.64 -7.95
N LEU A 86 -13.11 -8.68 -8.12
CA LEU A 86 -13.47 -7.28 -8.39
C LEU A 86 -14.22 -7.12 -9.72
N GLY A 87 -13.82 -7.84 -10.76
CA GLY A 87 -14.50 -7.84 -12.06
C GLY A 87 -15.91 -8.41 -11.99
N MET A 88 -16.11 -9.50 -11.25
CA MET A 88 -17.44 -10.05 -10.98
C MET A 88 -18.28 -9.10 -10.14
N TRP A 89 -17.69 -8.48 -9.12
CA TRP A 89 -18.37 -7.48 -8.29
C TRP A 89 -18.83 -6.27 -9.12
N ALA A 90 -17.95 -5.74 -9.97
CA ALA A 90 -18.28 -4.64 -10.87
C ALA A 90 -19.40 -5.01 -11.86
N LYS A 91 -19.47 -6.26 -12.32
CA LYS A 91 -20.55 -6.73 -13.22
C LYS A 91 -21.88 -6.99 -12.51
N VAL A 92 -21.85 -7.50 -11.29
CA VAL A 92 -23.06 -7.93 -10.55
C VAL A 92 -23.66 -6.80 -9.70
N SER A 93 -22.84 -5.86 -9.22
CA SER A 93 -23.29 -4.76 -8.38
C SER A 93 -23.76 -3.57 -9.20
N ARG A 94 -25.07 -3.24 -9.13
CA ARG A 94 -25.66 -2.00 -9.70
C ARG A 94 -25.07 -0.69 -9.12
N ARG A 95 -24.26 -0.78 -8.05
CA ARG A 95 -23.55 0.34 -7.39
C ARG A 95 -22.02 0.10 -7.34
N GLY A 96 -21.48 -0.77 -8.19
CA GLY A 96 -20.05 -1.04 -8.24
C GLY A 96 -19.26 0.15 -8.77
N SER A 97 -18.97 1.14 -7.92
CA SER A 97 -17.97 2.16 -8.22
C SER A 97 -16.59 1.61 -7.86
N LEU A 98 -15.67 1.62 -8.83
CA LEU A 98 -14.24 1.36 -8.61
C LEU A 98 -13.50 2.63 -8.13
N GLU A 99 -14.25 3.68 -7.81
CA GLU A 99 -13.70 4.88 -7.21
C GLU A 99 -13.31 4.56 -5.76
N TRP A 100 -12.01 4.31 -5.60
CA TRP A 100 -11.29 4.35 -4.33
C TRP A 100 -11.04 5.80 -3.91
#